data_AF-A0A957F415-F1
#
_entry.id   AF-A0A957F415-F1
#
_cell.length_a   1.000
_cell.length_b   1.000
_cell.length_c   1.000
_cell.angle_alpha   90.00
_cell.angle_beta   90.00
_cell.angle_gamma   90.00
#
_symmetry.space_group_name_H-M   'P 1'
#
loop_
_entity.id
_entity.type
_entity.pdbx_description
1 polymer ?
#
loop_
_entity_poly.entity_id
_entity_poly.type
_entity_poly.pdbx_seq_one_letter_code
_entity_poly.pdbx_strand_id
1 'polypeptide(L)'
;MTANGDNGKQHDPLLYDFFRQDHWLERLQSVEDLTSSNFKLWRTLLQTLDGVTVGRFARLLRDAGADDYLAAVAQLEQAETAANYDLLIQQLRNHAAQRAYRHLNGLLATLLQNRRLPVAPDTPPAAALDFDFELKQLLNLYTLNHNLYNFAAVKLYAAVKALSFTDGTAAALPPVYLLRECFRHVALDAEIMQRAIVQRRREREGNGRYQIGPHARALLVTDKLALLALAPVAHLLPGHPRLNPITYFSHSTSIRRVPYSAGAILVGIRYDVVTLQINRVAAAPLPAFELMAIPHEVGHYVYHHARLAGGTTFAGLSAQFADNPYAHWCEELFADCYGCVVAGPLTGLGLQALLAYSDAHALEEADGEHPTPLVRPFLLSEILRVLSAQGRPEYRFLTVAQRLDENWARILERHGYALTTPDAGDAACRITRRADPDFTPIDFARLRADVRPIIETFVQQLLAHVRAAPWGDVDPGALSPEIPWSRGSHDDDLTKYDAEMAALTTRAFALKKAPRHTLIDSEQSRQKTLQAFLDNWGHSGPTGSSGGTHVST
;
A
#
# COMPACT_ATOMS: atom_id res chain seq x y z
N MET A 1 40.90 37.15 -37.57
CA MET A 1 40.23 37.74 -36.38
C MET A 1 38.74 37.60 -36.57
N THR A 2 38.20 36.45 -36.16
CA THR A 2 36.77 36.15 -36.17
C THR A 2 36.48 35.42 -34.88
N ALA A 3 35.62 36.01 -34.07
CA ALA A 3 35.11 35.44 -32.83
C ALA A 3 34.26 34.21 -33.14
N ASN A 4 34.43 33.14 -32.37
CA ASN A 4 33.38 32.17 -32.13
C ASN A 4 33.37 31.86 -30.64
N GLY A 5 32.25 32.23 -30.01
CA GLY A 5 31.98 31.99 -28.60
C GLY A 5 31.70 30.52 -28.37
N ASP A 6 32.39 29.96 -27.38
CA ASP A 6 32.09 28.65 -26.83
C ASP A 6 31.32 28.88 -25.53
N ASN A 7 29.99 28.74 -25.62
CA ASN A 7 29.10 28.74 -24.46
C ASN A 7 29.32 27.44 -23.69
N GLY A 8 30.21 27.51 -22.69
CA GLY A 8 30.42 26.46 -21.71
C GLY A 8 29.13 26.11 -20.97
N LYS A 9 28.38 25.13 -21.49
CA LYS A 9 27.47 24.33 -20.68
C LYS A 9 28.34 23.37 -19.86
N GLN A 10 28.66 23.77 -18.63
CA GLN A 10 29.09 22.82 -17.61
C GLN A 10 27.99 21.78 -17.46
N HIS A 11 28.24 20.57 -17.95
CA HIS A 11 27.45 19.41 -17.59
C HIS A 11 27.71 19.09 -16.11
N ASP A 12 26.66 19.15 -15.31
CA ASP A 12 26.65 18.74 -13.92
C ASP A 12 26.94 17.22 -13.83
N PRO A 13 28.03 16.77 -13.17
CA PRO A 13 28.41 15.35 -13.10
C PRO A 13 27.47 14.48 -12.23
N LEU A 14 26.41 15.04 -11.65
CA LEU A 14 25.51 14.34 -10.71
C LEU A 14 24.14 13.95 -11.28
N LEU A 15 23.84 14.28 -12.54
CA LEU A 15 22.64 13.79 -13.23
C LEU A 15 22.91 12.38 -13.79
N TYR A 16 22.76 11.39 -12.91
CA TYR A 16 22.70 9.98 -13.30
C TYR A 16 21.51 9.76 -14.26
N ASP A 17 21.82 9.22 -15.43
CA ASP A 17 20.92 8.90 -16.56
C ASP A 17 19.98 7.71 -16.23
N PHE A 18 19.13 7.88 -15.21
CA PHE A 18 18.19 6.87 -14.69
C PHE A 18 16.94 6.70 -15.58
N PHE A 19 16.76 7.57 -16.57
CA PHE A 19 15.62 7.58 -17.50
C PHE A 19 15.89 6.87 -18.83
N ARG A 20 16.94 6.05 -18.96
CA ARG A 20 17.12 5.24 -20.17
C ARG A 20 15.94 4.27 -20.33
N GLN A 21 15.07 4.65 -21.26
CA GLN A 21 13.84 3.99 -21.68
C GLN A 21 14.06 2.50 -22.01
N ASP A 22 15.27 2.14 -22.43
CA ASP A 22 15.70 0.81 -22.83
C ASP A 22 15.65 -0.23 -21.67
N HIS A 23 16.01 0.18 -20.45
CA HIS A 23 15.94 -0.68 -19.25
C HIS A 23 14.50 -0.86 -18.76
N TRP A 24 13.64 0.12 -19.04
CA TRP A 24 12.21 0.03 -18.81
C TRP A 24 11.55 -0.84 -19.87
N LEU A 25 11.94 -0.73 -21.14
CA LEU A 25 11.40 -1.54 -22.23
C LEU A 25 11.69 -3.03 -22.06
N GLU A 26 12.89 -3.47 -21.65
CA GLU A 26 13.15 -4.90 -21.42
C GLU A 26 12.38 -5.48 -20.22
N ARG A 27 12.18 -4.68 -19.15
CA ARG A 27 11.42 -5.10 -17.96
C ARG A 27 9.92 -5.04 -18.20
N LEU A 28 9.45 -4.01 -18.89
CA LEU A 28 8.08 -3.90 -19.40
C LEU A 28 7.81 -4.98 -20.43
N GLN A 29 8.75 -5.42 -21.28
CA GLN A 29 8.54 -6.55 -22.19
C GLN A 29 8.27 -7.83 -21.40
N SER A 30 8.98 -8.07 -20.29
CA SER A 30 8.75 -9.24 -19.43
C SER A 30 7.43 -9.17 -18.65
N VAL A 31 7.03 -7.96 -18.24
CA VAL A 31 5.74 -7.69 -17.59
C VAL A 31 4.62 -7.76 -18.61
N GLU A 32 4.76 -7.17 -19.79
CA GLU A 32 3.85 -7.20 -20.93
C GLU A 32 3.73 -8.62 -21.48
N ASP A 33 4.77 -9.46 -21.46
CA ASP A 33 4.67 -10.88 -21.78
C ASP A 33 3.90 -11.68 -20.72
N LEU A 34 4.03 -11.32 -19.44
CA LEU A 34 3.27 -11.94 -18.33
C LEU A 34 1.82 -11.43 -18.27
N THR A 35 1.61 -10.14 -18.46
CA THR A 35 0.33 -9.44 -18.51
C THR A 35 -0.40 -9.81 -19.80
N SER A 36 0.28 -9.97 -20.94
CA SER A 36 -0.23 -10.56 -22.19
C SER A 36 -0.53 -12.04 -22.02
N SER A 37 0.22 -12.79 -21.20
CA SER A 37 -0.13 -14.18 -20.87
C SER A 37 -1.36 -14.28 -19.96
N ASN A 38 -1.51 -13.36 -19.00
CA ASN A 38 -2.71 -13.25 -18.16
C ASN A 38 -3.90 -12.70 -18.96
N PHE A 39 -3.70 -11.72 -19.85
CA PHE A 39 -4.71 -11.23 -20.79
C PHE A 39 -5.07 -12.30 -21.81
N LYS A 40 -4.15 -13.16 -22.25
CA LYS A 40 -4.46 -14.34 -23.08
C LYS A 40 -5.29 -15.35 -22.28
N LEU A 41 -4.96 -15.59 -21.00
CA LEU A 41 -5.76 -16.44 -20.11
C LEU A 41 -7.15 -15.86 -19.84
N TRP A 42 -7.26 -14.55 -19.64
CA TRP A 42 -8.51 -13.84 -19.43
C TRP A 42 -9.33 -13.71 -20.71
N ARG A 43 -8.68 -13.50 -21.85
CA ARG A 43 -9.24 -13.57 -23.20
C ARG A 43 -9.80 -14.96 -23.43
N THR A 44 -9.07 -16.03 -23.11
CA THR A 44 -9.58 -17.40 -23.11
C THR A 44 -10.75 -17.59 -22.15
N LEU A 45 -10.69 -17.10 -20.91
CA LEU A 45 -11.78 -17.24 -19.91
C LEU A 45 -13.06 -16.48 -20.31
N LEU A 46 -12.93 -15.36 -21.01
CA LEU A 46 -14.04 -14.58 -21.58
C LEU A 46 -14.55 -15.19 -22.90
N GLN A 47 -13.67 -15.85 -23.65
CA GLN A 47 -13.95 -16.59 -24.88
C GLN A 47 -14.59 -17.97 -24.66
N THR A 48 -14.76 -18.38 -23.42
CA THR A 48 -15.23 -19.71 -23.03
C THR A 48 -16.56 -19.69 -22.29
N LEU A 49 -17.30 -18.59 -22.47
CA LEU A 49 -18.75 -18.58 -22.31
C LEU A 49 -19.37 -19.49 -23.38
N ASP A 50 -20.57 -20.03 -23.15
CA ASP A 50 -21.17 -20.94 -24.14
C ASP A 50 -21.35 -20.25 -25.51
N GLY A 51 -21.49 -21.04 -26.58
CA GLY A 51 -21.57 -20.52 -27.95
C GLY A 51 -22.71 -19.50 -28.17
N VAL A 52 -23.77 -19.53 -27.36
CA VAL A 52 -24.89 -18.58 -27.42
C VAL A 52 -24.53 -17.25 -26.74
N THR A 53 -23.75 -17.30 -25.67
CA THR A 53 -23.25 -16.16 -24.90
C THR A 53 -22.10 -15.45 -25.62
N VAL A 54 -21.21 -16.18 -26.29
CA VAL A 54 -20.13 -15.60 -27.12
C VAL A 54 -20.73 -14.78 -28.26
N GLY A 55 -21.79 -15.25 -28.91
CA GLY A 55 -22.47 -14.50 -29.97
C GLY A 55 -23.24 -13.25 -29.50
N ARG A 56 -23.73 -13.22 -28.24
CA ARG A 56 -24.34 -12.03 -27.64
C ARG A 56 -23.31 -11.04 -27.12
N PHE A 57 -22.25 -11.52 -26.48
CA PHE A 57 -21.16 -10.70 -25.96
C PHE A 57 -20.30 -10.10 -27.07
N ALA A 58 -20.02 -10.85 -28.14
CA ALA A 58 -19.34 -10.33 -29.33
C ALA A 58 -20.17 -9.26 -30.07
N ARG A 59 -21.52 -9.34 -30.01
CA ARG A 59 -22.40 -8.26 -30.48
C ARG A 59 -22.29 -7.01 -29.58
N LEU A 60 -22.37 -7.19 -28.26
CA LEU A 60 -22.19 -6.09 -27.29
C LEU A 60 -20.81 -5.39 -27.38
N LEU A 61 -19.74 -6.13 -27.71
CA LEU A 61 -18.40 -5.57 -27.94
C LEU A 61 -18.26 -4.88 -29.31
N ARG A 62 -18.95 -5.38 -30.33
CA ARG A 62 -19.03 -4.78 -31.66
C ARG A 62 -19.76 -3.43 -31.62
N ASP A 63 -20.87 -3.38 -30.89
CA ASP A 63 -21.65 -2.15 -30.67
C ASP A 63 -20.86 -1.12 -29.83
N ALA A 64 -19.78 -1.54 -29.16
CA ALA A 64 -18.87 -0.71 -28.38
C ALA A 64 -17.54 -0.37 -29.10
N GLY A 65 -17.37 -0.73 -30.38
CA GLY A 65 -16.25 -0.28 -31.24
C GLY A 65 -14.90 -0.98 -31.05
N ALA A 66 -14.88 -2.25 -30.61
CA ALA A 66 -13.64 -3.00 -30.37
C ALA A 66 -13.26 -3.93 -31.54
N ASP A 67 -12.69 -3.39 -32.62
CA ASP A 67 -12.44 -4.13 -33.88
C ASP A 67 -11.29 -5.17 -33.82
N ASP A 68 -10.34 -5.04 -32.88
CA ASP A 68 -9.21 -5.96 -32.72
C ASP A 68 -9.59 -7.38 -32.20
N TYR A 69 -10.86 -7.59 -31.87
CA TYR A 69 -11.37 -8.83 -31.28
C TYR A 69 -11.72 -9.94 -32.31
N LEU A 70 -11.91 -9.59 -33.59
CA LEU A 70 -12.56 -10.45 -34.59
C LEU A 70 -11.75 -11.70 -35.01
N ALA A 71 -10.42 -11.62 -35.05
CA ALA A 71 -9.57 -12.73 -35.51
C ALA A 71 -9.53 -13.93 -34.56
N ALA A 72 -9.74 -13.72 -33.26
CA ALA A 72 -9.75 -14.80 -32.27
C ALA A 72 -11.14 -15.45 -32.11
N VAL A 73 -12.22 -14.71 -32.42
CA VAL A 73 -13.60 -15.24 -32.43
C VAL A 73 -13.78 -16.27 -33.56
N ALA A 74 -13.17 -16.03 -34.73
CA ALA A 74 -13.21 -16.94 -35.87
C ALA A 74 -12.56 -18.32 -35.62
N GLN A 75 -11.55 -18.40 -34.74
CA GLN A 75 -10.92 -19.68 -34.37
C GLN A 75 -11.72 -20.48 -33.34
N LEU A 76 -12.57 -19.81 -32.56
CA LEU A 76 -13.43 -20.44 -31.57
C LEU A 76 -14.73 -20.94 -32.20
N GLU A 77 -15.28 -20.23 -33.19
CA GLU A 77 -16.42 -20.71 -33.99
C GLU A 77 -16.18 -22.09 -34.64
N GLN A 78 -14.91 -22.50 -34.82
CA GLN A 78 -14.53 -23.83 -35.34
C GLN A 78 -14.50 -24.95 -34.29
N ALA A 79 -14.59 -24.64 -32.99
CA ALA A 79 -14.69 -25.64 -31.93
C ALA A 79 -16.17 -26.06 -31.76
N GLU A 80 -16.61 -27.09 -32.50
CA GLU A 80 -18.04 -27.38 -32.72
C GLU A 80 -18.87 -27.85 -31.52
N THR A 81 -18.31 -28.07 -30.31
CA THR A 81 -19.09 -28.57 -29.16
C THR A 81 -18.65 -28.03 -27.80
N ALA A 82 -19.62 -27.80 -26.90
CA ALA A 82 -19.41 -27.31 -25.54
C ALA A 82 -18.44 -28.18 -24.69
N ALA A 83 -18.36 -29.49 -24.95
CA ALA A 83 -17.44 -30.39 -24.26
C ALA A 83 -15.96 -30.13 -24.58
N ASN A 84 -15.66 -29.70 -25.81
CA ASN A 84 -14.30 -29.34 -26.22
C ASN A 84 -13.87 -28.00 -25.60
N TYR A 85 -14.82 -27.10 -25.36
CA TYR A 85 -14.57 -25.85 -24.65
C TYR A 85 -14.21 -26.08 -23.19
N ASP A 86 -15.00 -26.86 -22.44
CA ASP A 86 -14.71 -27.15 -21.03
C ASP A 86 -13.34 -27.83 -20.85
N LEU A 87 -12.99 -28.75 -21.75
CA LEU A 87 -11.68 -29.40 -21.76
C LEU A 87 -10.55 -28.39 -22.05
N LEU A 88 -10.71 -27.50 -23.03
CA LEU A 88 -9.74 -26.47 -23.39
C LEU A 88 -9.57 -25.42 -22.27
N ILE A 89 -10.67 -25.01 -21.64
CA ILE A 89 -10.67 -24.15 -20.44
C ILE A 89 -9.87 -24.83 -19.34
N GLN A 90 -10.15 -26.09 -19.05
CA GLN A 90 -9.49 -26.83 -17.99
C GLN A 90 -8.00 -27.00 -18.29
N GLN A 91 -7.62 -27.23 -19.55
CA GLN A 91 -6.22 -27.31 -19.99
C GLN A 91 -5.49 -25.96 -19.86
N LEU A 92 -6.09 -24.84 -20.26
CA LEU A 92 -5.48 -23.51 -20.18
C LEU A 92 -5.39 -23.00 -18.74
N ARG A 93 -6.42 -23.28 -17.93
CA ARG A 93 -6.43 -23.13 -16.46
C ARG A 93 -5.25 -23.89 -15.82
N ASN A 94 -5.11 -25.17 -16.17
CA ASN A 94 -4.03 -26.00 -15.68
C ASN A 94 -2.67 -25.47 -16.13
N HIS A 95 -2.53 -24.99 -17.37
CA HIS A 95 -1.24 -24.53 -17.91
C HIS A 95 -0.76 -23.21 -17.27
N ALA A 96 -1.65 -22.22 -17.10
CA ALA A 96 -1.30 -20.94 -16.47
C ALA A 96 -1.02 -21.09 -14.98
N ALA A 97 -1.87 -21.87 -14.28
CA ALA A 97 -1.59 -22.26 -12.90
C ALA A 97 -0.23 -22.97 -12.83
N GLN A 98 0.04 -23.97 -13.68
CA GLN A 98 1.32 -24.67 -13.71
C GLN A 98 2.53 -23.77 -14.01
N ARG A 99 2.41 -22.69 -14.80
CA ARG A 99 3.55 -21.80 -15.10
C ARG A 99 3.89 -20.86 -13.95
N ALA A 100 2.89 -20.22 -13.35
CA ALA A 100 3.09 -19.43 -12.13
C ALA A 100 3.58 -20.32 -10.97
N TYR A 101 3.00 -21.52 -10.84
CA TYR A 101 3.47 -22.54 -9.92
C TYR A 101 4.90 -22.98 -10.20
N ARG A 102 5.32 -23.14 -11.47
CA ARG A 102 6.70 -23.53 -11.80
C ARG A 102 7.73 -22.49 -11.37
N HIS A 103 7.48 -21.20 -11.62
CA HIS A 103 8.39 -20.13 -11.18
C HIS A 103 8.51 -20.08 -9.66
N LEU A 104 7.37 -20.14 -8.96
CA LEU A 104 7.36 -20.11 -7.51
C LEU A 104 7.92 -21.40 -6.90
N ASN A 105 7.60 -22.57 -7.43
CA ASN A 105 8.19 -23.85 -7.01
C ASN A 105 9.70 -23.86 -7.25
N GLY A 106 10.19 -23.23 -8.33
CA GLY A 106 11.62 -23.03 -8.56
C GLY A 106 12.27 -22.15 -7.49
N LEU A 107 11.59 -21.07 -7.09
CA LEU A 107 12.05 -20.17 -6.02
C LEU A 107 12.02 -20.84 -4.64
N LEU A 108 10.93 -21.53 -4.30
CA LEU A 108 10.80 -22.35 -3.08
C LEU A 108 11.82 -23.49 -3.04
N ALA A 109 12.03 -24.19 -4.16
CA ALA A 109 13.06 -25.24 -4.26
C ALA A 109 14.46 -24.66 -4.05
N THR A 110 14.75 -23.49 -4.62
CA THR A 110 16.03 -22.78 -4.41
C THR A 110 16.23 -22.39 -2.94
N LEU A 111 15.19 -21.85 -2.30
CA LEU A 111 15.22 -21.51 -0.87
C LEU A 111 15.40 -22.74 0.02
N LEU A 112 14.69 -23.82 -0.25
CA LEU A 112 14.80 -25.08 0.49
C LEU A 112 16.13 -25.79 0.25
N GLN A 113 16.70 -25.70 -0.96
CA GLN A 113 18.06 -26.17 -1.25
C GLN A 113 19.12 -25.36 -0.49
N ASN A 114 18.95 -24.04 -0.37
CA ASN A 114 19.85 -23.18 0.40
C ASN A 114 19.86 -23.51 1.90
N ARG A 115 18.74 -24.00 2.46
CA ARG A 115 18.70 -24.51 3.84
C ARG A 115 19.58 -25.76 4.05
N ARG A 116 19.80 -26.53 2.97
CA ARG A 116 20.56 -27.79 2.98
C ARG A 116 22.03 -27.63 2.60
N LEU A 117 22.44 -26.48 2.06
CA LEU A 117 23.85 -26.25 1.76
C LEU A 117 24.62 -26.11 3.09
N PRO A 118 25.64 -26.94 3.34
CA PRO A 118 26.44 -26.83 4.55
C PRO A 118 27.10 -25.45 4.55
N VAL A 119 26.80 -24.66 5.58
CA VAL A 119 27.59 -23.47 5.90
C VAL A 119 28.99 -23.99 6.20
N ALA A 120 30.00 -23.48 5.50
CA ALA A 120 31.39 -23.81 5.81
C ALA A 120 31.63 -23.57 7.32
N PRO A 121 32.26 -24.53 8.04
CA PRO A 121 32.29 -24.55 9.51
C PRO A 121 32.87 -23.28 10.15
N ASP A 122 33.69 -22.53 9.40
CA ASP A 122 34.36 -21.31 9.88
C ASP A 122 33.73 -20.00 9.36
N THR A 123 32.69 -20.09 8.52
CA THR A 123 31.91 -18.90 8.17
C THR A 123 30.78 -18.81 9.18
N PRO A 124 30.75 -17.82 10.10
CA PRO A 124 29.58 -17.63 10.96
C PRO A 124 28.38 -17.59 10.03
N PRO A 125 27.36 -18.45 10.22
CA PRO A 125 26.33 -18.75 9.23
C PRO A 125 25.78 -17.44 8.74
N ALA A 126 26.25 -16.98 7.57
CA ALA A 126 26.31 -15.56 7.22
C ALA A 126 25.03 -14.89 7.69
N ALA A 127 25.11 -14.21 8.85
CA ALA A 127 24.00 -13.98 9.77
C ALA A 127 22.69 -13.90 9.00
N ALA A 128 21.97 -15.02 8.91
CA ALA A 128 20.97 -15.19 7.88
C ALA A 128 19.83 -14.23 8.20
N LEU A 129 19.80 -13.10 7.47
CA LEU A 129 18.67 -12.18 7.40
C LEU A 129 17.40 -13.00 7.47
N ASP A 130 16.50 -12.61 8.37
CA ASP A 130 15.44 -13.43 8.95
C ASP A 130 14.72 -14.36 7.95
N PHE A 131 15.36 -15.50 7.65
CA PHE A 131 15.04 -16.33 6.50
C PHE A 131 13.68 -16.99 6.65
N ASP A 132 13.37 -17.40 7.87
CA ASP A 132 12.09 -18.02 8.19
C ASP A 132 10.94 -17.04 7.97
N PHE A 133 11.15 -15.76 8.29
CA PHE A 133 10.16 -14.72 8.04
C PHE A 133 10.00 -14.43 6.55
N GLU A 134 11.10 -14.27 5.80
CA GLU A 134 11.07 -14.08 4.34
C GLU A 134 10.37 -15.26 3.64
N LEU A 135 10.70 -16.49 4.03
CA LEU A 135 10.06 -17.70 3.51
C LEU A 135 8.57 -17.73 3.82
N LYS A 136 8.15 -17.34 5.03
CA LYS A 136 6.73 -17.22 5.38
C LYS A 136 6.02 -16.20 4.49
N GLN A 137 6.64 -15.06 4.19
CA GLN A 137 6.03 -14.06 3.30
C GLN A 137 5.84 -14.59 1.87
N LEU A 138 6.81 -15.35 1.35
CA LEU A 138 6.68 -16.01 0.05
C LEU A 138 5.60 -17.09 0.05
N LEU A 139 5.48 -17.87 1.13
CA LEU A 139 4.40 -18.86 1.29
C LEU A 139 3.02 -18.19 1.43
N ASN A 140 2.96 -17.02 2.06
CA ASN A 140 1.75 -16.22 2.15
C ASN A 140 1.35 -15.66 0.78
N LEU A 141 2.29 -15.09 0.02
CA LEU A 141 2.06 -14.65 -1.37
C LEU A 141 1.59 -15.79 -2.27
N TYR A 142 2.16 -16.98 -2.11
CA TYR A 142 1.69 -18.18 -2.80
C TYR A 142 0.24 -18.53 -2.46
N THR A 143 -0.05 -18.57 -1.15
CA THR A 143 -1.40 -18.90 -0.66
C THR A 143 -2.42 -17.87 -1.14
N LEU A 144 -2.05 -16.59 -1.15
CA LEU A 144 -2.87 -15.52 -1.71
C LEU A 144 -3.12 -15.69 -3.20
N ASN A 145 -2.09 -15.99 -3.99
CA ASN A 145 -2.25 -16.22 -5.42
C ASN A 145 -3.14 -17.44 -5.71
N HIS A 146 -3.03 -18.50 -4.89
CA HIS A 146 -3.93 -19.65 -4.98
C HIS A 146 -5.38 -19.29 -4.62
N ASN A 147 -5.58 -18.50 -3.56
CA ASN A 147 -6.91 -18.03 -3.16
C ASN A 147 -7.54 -17.11 -4.23
N LEU A 148 -6.75 -16.22 -4.84
CA LEU A 148 -7.17 -15.37 -5.96
C LEU A 148 -7.65 -16.22 -7.13
N TYR A 149 -6.87 -17.24 -7.51
CA TYR A 149 -7.22 -18.15 -8.59
C TYR A 149 -8.52 -18.91 -8.30
N ASN A 150 -8.68 -19.42 -7.07
CA ASN A 150 -9.92 -20.10 -6.67
C ASN A 150 -11.12 -19.14 -6.69
N PHE A 151 -10.94 -17.91 -6.20
CA PHE A 151 -11.98 -16.87 -6.26
C PHE A 151 -12.40 -16.59 -7.71
N ALA A 152 -11.44 -16.36 -8.60
CA ALA A 152 -11.69 -16.16 -10.02
C ALA A 152 -12.40 -17.36 -10.67
N ALA A 153 -11.85 -18.56 -10.50
CA ALA A 153 -12.29 -19.76 -11.20
C ALA A 153 -13.63 -20.31 -10.68
N VAL A 154 -13.92 -20.18 -9.39
CA VAL A 154 -15.13 -20.74 -8.78
C VAL A 154 -16.23 -19.69 -8.71
N LYS A 155 -15.91 -18.46 -8.29
CA LYS A 155 -16.93 -17.50 -7.86
C LYS A 155 -17.25 -16.50 -8.93
N LEU A 156 -16.22 -15.88 -9.51
CA LEU A 156 -16.42 -14.92 -10.58
C LEU A 156 -16.94 -15.62 -11.84
N TYR A 157 -16.41 -16.80 -12.16
CA TYR A 157 -16.94 -17.64 -13.23
C TYR A 157 -18.38 -18.09 -12.99
N ALA A 158 -18.74 -18.48 -11.75
CA ALA A 158 -20.13 -18.84 -11.45
C ALA A 158 -21.10 -17.65 -11.58
N ALA A 159 -20.68 -16.44 -11.18
CA ALA A 159 -21.47 -15.22 -11.34
C ALA A 159 -21.70 -14.89 -12.83
N VAL A 160 -20.66 -15.02 -13.66
CA VAL A 160 -20.79 -14.85 -15.11
C VAL A 160 -21.69 -15.93 -15.72
N LYS A 161 -21.53 -17.20 -15.30
CA LYS A 161 -22.41 -18.29 -15.74
C LYS A 161 -23.87 -18.00 -15.38
N ALA A 162 -24.15 -17.53 -14.17
CA ALA A 162 -25.50 -17.18 -13.75
C ALA A 162 -26.14 -16.08 -14.63
N LEU A 163 -25.36 -15.10 -15.10
CA LEU A 163 -25.81 -14.10 -16.08
C LEU A 163 -26.11 -14.66 -17.46
N SER A 164 -25.36 -15.67 -17.89
CA SER A 164 -25.55 -16.31 -19.21
C SER A 164 -26.84 -17.12 -19.30
N PHE A 165 -27.32 -17.66 -18.18
CA PHE A 165 -28.39 -18.67 -18.15
C PHE A 165 -29.69 -18.23 -17.46
N THR A 166 -29.80 -16.96 -17.04
CA THR A 166 -31.05 -16.44 -16.47
C THR A 166 -31.89 -15.80 -17.57
N ASP A 167 -33.03 -16.43 -17.89
CA ASP A 167 -34.01 -16.02 -18.91
C ASP A 167 -34.82 -14.77 -18.52
N GLY A 168 -34.16 -13.74 -17.98
CA GLY A 168 -34.79 -12.47 -17.63
C GLY A 168 -35.63 -12.46 -16.35
N THR A 169 -35.63 -13.54 -15.55
CA THR A 169 -36.36 -13.61 -14.28
C THR A 169 -35.48 -13.17 -13.09
N ALA A 170 -35.37 -11.84 -12.95
CA ALA A 170 -35.40 -11.05 -11.71
C ALA A 170 -34.62 -11.49 -10.43
N ALA A 171 -33.56 -12.31 -10.51
CA ALA A 171 -32.51 -12.21 -9.49
C ALA A 171 -31.65 -11.00 -9.85
N ALA A 172 -31.43 -10.07 -8.91
CA ALA A 172 -30.59 -8.89 -9.10
C ALA A 172 -29.12 -9.31 -9.30
N LEU A 173 -28.81 -9.77 -10.51
CA LEU A 173 -27.47 -10.15 -10.89
C LEU A 173 -26.59 -8.89 -10.88
N PRO A 174 -25.30 -9.00 -10.53
CA PRO A 174 -24.41 -7.86 -10.55
C PRO A 174 -24.41 -7.28 -11.98
N PRO A 175 -24.56 -5.94 -12.13
CA PRO A 175 -24.37 -5.30 -13.41
C PRO A 175 -23.06 -5.73 -14.09
N VAL A 176 -23.09 -5.88 -15.41
CA VAL A 176 -21.92 -6.34 -16.20
C VAL A 176 -20.68 -5.48 -15.94
N TYR A 177 -20.86 -4.17 -15.72
CA TYR A 177 -19.75 -3.27 -15.39
C TYR A 177 -19.06 -3.64 -14.08
N LEU A 178 -19.79 -4.11 -13.06
CA LEU A 178 -19.20 -4.57 -11.79
C LEU A 178 -18.36 -5.82 -12.00
N LEU A 179 -18.83 -6.78 -12.81
CA LEU A 179 -18.04 -7.98 -13.10
C LEU A 179 -16.77 -7.66 -13.89
N ARG A 180 -16.85 -6.72 -14.84
CA ARG A 180 -15.67 -6.21 -15.55
C ARG A 180 -14.66 -5.62 -14.57
N GLU A 181 -15.13 -4.83 -13.60
CA GLU A 181 -14.26 -4.25 -12.59
C GLU A 181 -13.66 -5.29 -11.65
N CYS A 182 -14.43 -6.32 -11.27
CA CYS A 182 -13.90 -7.48 -10.55
C CYS A 182 -12.76 -8.16 -11.30
N PHE A 183 -12.91 -8.39 -12.61
CA PHE A 183 -11.85 -9.00 -13.42
C PHE A 183 -10.60 -8.11 -13.48
N ARG A 184 -10.77 -6.79 -13.64
CA ARG A 184 -9.64 -5.84 -13.62
C ARG A 184 -8.91 -5.88 -12.29
N HIS A 185 -9.62 -5.83 -11.16
CA HIS A 185 -9.00 -5.92 -9.84
C HIS A 185 -8.31 -7.26 -9.62
N VAL A 186 -8.90 -8.38 -10.01
CA VAL A 186 -8.28 -9.71 -9.91
C VAL A 186 -7.01 -9.78 -10.75
N ALA A 187 -7.00 -9.22 -11.96
CA ALA A 187 -5.81 -9.19 -12.82
C ALA A 187 -4.70 -8.32 -12.22
N LEU A 188 -5.05 -7.12 -11.74
CA LEU A 188 -4.13 -6.22 -11.05
C LEU A 188 -3.53 -6.88 -9.79
N ASP A 189 -4.36 -7.58 -9.02
CA ASP A 189 -3.90 -8.35 -7.85
C ASP A 189 -2.90 -9.44 -8.20
N ALA A 190 -3.18 -10.21 -9.26
CA ALA A 190 -2.28 -11.25 -9.73
C ALA A 190 -0.92 -10.65 -10.11
N GLU A 191 -0.93 -9.50 -10.81
CA GLU A 191 0.28 -8.79 -11.18
C GLU A 191 1.06 -8.30 -9.94
N ILE A 192 0.37 -7.67 -8.98
CA ILE A 192 0.98 -7.19 -7.73
C ILE A 192 1.62 -8.36 -6.97
N MET A 193 0.93 -9.49 -6.84
CA MET A 193 1.46 -10.67 -6.14
C MET A 193 2.68 -11.24 -6.84
N GLN A 194 2.64 -11.36 -8.17
CA GLN A 194 3.78 -11.81 -8.96
C GLN A 194 4.97 -10.86 -8.82
N ARG A 195 4.71 -9.56 -8.89
CA ARG A 195 5.70 -8.51 -8.67
C ARG A 195 6.34 -8.62 -7.28
N ALA A 196 5.52 -8.78 -6.23
CA ALA A 196 5.98 -8.96 -4.85
C ALA A 196 6.85 -10.21 -4.67
N ILE A 197 6.56 -11.30 -5.40
CA ILE A 197 7.37 -12.53 -5.43
C ILE A 197 8.71 -12.28 -6.13
N VAL A 198 8.68 -11.67 -7.32
CA VAL A 198 9.89 -11.43 -8.13
C VAL A 198 10.85 -10.49 -7.42
N GLN A 199 10.36 -9.45 -6.75
CA GLN A 199 11.17 -8.50 -5.99
C GLN A 199 11.84 -9.13 -4.75
N ARG A 200 11.38 -10.30 -4.32
CA ARG A 200 11.97 -11.10 -3.23
C ARG A 200 12.93 -12.18 -3.74
N ARG A 201 13.34 -12.12 -5.01
CA ARG A 201 14.27 -13.10 -5.58
C ARG A 201 15.66 -12.98 -4.96
N ARG A 202 16.29 -14.15 -4.75
CA ARG A 202 17.72 -14.26 -4.42
C ARG A 202 18.53 -14.44 -5.69
N GLU A 203 19.65 -13.74 -5.77
CA GLU A 203 20.57 -13.76 -6.91
C GLU A 203 21.70 -14.76 -6.66
N ARG A 204 22.11 -15.49 -7.70
CA ARG A 204 23.22 -16.43 -7.61
C ARG A 204 24.52 -15.69 -7.93
N GLU A 205 25.46 -15.69 -7.00
CA GLU A 205 26.79 -15.12 -7.20
C GLU A 205 27.69 -16.03 -8.04
N GLY A 206 28.81 -15.47 -8.54
CA GLY A 206 29.82 -16.21 -9.30
C GLY A 206 30.44 -17.40 -8.54
N ASN A 207 30.37 -17.41 -7.21
CA ASN A 207 30.78 -18.53 -6.35
C ASN A 207 29.71 -19.62 -6.21
N GLY A 208 28.57 -19.48 -6.90
CA GLY A 208 27.44 -20.41 -6.88
C GLY A 208 26.48 -20.26 -5.70
N ARG A 209 26.75 -19.38 -4.72
CA ARG A 209 25.89 -19.12 -3.56
C ARG A 209 24.76 -18.15 -3.92
N TYR A 210 23.61 -18.30 -3.25
CA TYR A 210 22.50 -17.36 -3.38
C TYR A 210 22.57 -16.28 -2.32
N GLN A 211 22.54 -15.02 -2.74
CA GLN A 211 22.43 -13.85 -1.86
C GLN A 211 21.09 -13.16 -2.01
N ILE A 212 20.60 -12.57 -0.92
CA ILE A 212 19.40 -11.75 -0.95
C ILE A 212 19.69 -10.45 -1.69
N GLY A 213 18.93 -10.19 -2.75
CA GLY A 213 19.04 -8.96 -3.53
C GLY A 213 18.69 -7.73 -2.68
N PRO A 214 19.10 -6.53 -3.12
CA PRO A 214 18.81 -5.28 -2.42
C PRO A 214 17.31 -5.06 -2.22
N HIS A 215 16.49 -5.42 -3.21
CA HIS A 215 15.02 -5.30 -3.16
C HIS A 215 14.41 -6.23 -2.12
N ALA A 216 14.83 -7.48 -2.12
CA ALA A 216 14.35 -8.47 -1.17
C ALA A 216 14.68 -8.08 0.28
N ARG A 217 15.88 -7.52 0.52
CA ARG A 217 16.26 -7.00 1.84
C ARG A 217 15.40 -5.81 2.27
N ALA A 218 15.13 -4.90 1.34
CA ALA A 218 14.28 -3.75 1.60
C ALA A 218 12.83 -4.13 1.89
N LEU A 219 12.29 -5.10 1.13
CA LEU A 219 10.98 -5.67 1.39
C LEU A 219 10.92 -6.40 2.74
N LEU A 220 11.98 -7.12 3.12
CA LEU A 220 12.06 -7.75 4.45
C LEU A 220 11.97 -6.72 5.60
N VAL A 221 12.64 -5.58 5.46
CA VAL A 221 12.58 -4.48 6.44
C VAL A 221 11.18 -3.88 6.47
N THR A 222 10.62 -3.54 5.32
CA THR A 222 9.29 -2.91 5.25
C THR A 222 8.17 -3.85 5.72
N ASP A 223 8.25 -5.15 5.43
CA ASP A 223 7.34 -6.18 5.97
C ASP A 223 7.33 -6.18 7.51
N LYS A 224 8.52 -6.08 8.12
CA LYS A 224 8.67 -5.98 9.58
C LYS A 224 8.08 -4.68 10.13
N LEU A 225 8.30 -3.56 9.45
CA LEU A 225 7.73 -2.28 9.84
C LEU A 225 6.20 -2.28 9.74
N ALA A 226 5.63 -2.89 8.69
CA ALA A 226 4.19 -3.04 8.55
C ALA A 226 3.59 -3.92 9.65
N LEU A 227 4.29 -4.99 10.06
CA LEU A 227 3.90 -5.79 11.22
C LEU A 227 3.90 -4.99 12.52
N LEU A 228 4.97 -4.22 12.75
CA LEU A 228 5.07 -3.36 13.93
C LEU A 228 4.00 -2.27 13.92
N ALA A 229 3.69 -1.71 12.76
CA ALA A 229 2.63 -0.71 12.61
C ALA A 229 1.25 -1.29 12.90
N LEU A 230 0.98 -2.55 12.54
CA LEU A 230 -0.29 -3.21 12.81
C LEU A 230 -0.46 -3.65 14.27
N ALA A 231 0.64 -4.01 14.92
CA ALA A 231 0.69 -4.66 16.22
C ALA A 231 -0.17 -4.01 17.33
N PRO A 232 -0.20 -2.67 17.51
CA PRO A 232 -0.86 -2.05 18.66
C PRO A 232 -2.37 -2.25 18.70
N VAL A 233 -3.00 -2.38 17.53
CA VAL A 233 -4.46 -2.51 17.37
C VAL A 233 -4.85 -3.84 16.73
N ALA A 234 -3.89 -4.75 16.52
CA ALA A 234 -4.12 -5.98 15.77
C ALA A 234 -5.28 -6.82 16.34
N HIS A 235 -5.47 -6.80 17.66
CA HIS A 235 -6.57 -7.47 18.37
C HIS A 235 -7.98 -6.96 18.01
N LEU A 236 -8.11 -5.79 17.39
CA LEU A 236 -9.39 -5.25 16.89
C LEU A 236 -9.71 -5.73 15.46
N LEU A 237 -8.74 -6.31 14.76
CA LEU A 237 -8.86 -6.59 13.34
C LEU A 237 -9.41 -8.00 13.09
N PRO A 238 -10.29 -8.16 12.08
CA PRO A 238 -10.71 -9.47 11.63
C PRO A 238 -9.50 -10.27 11.13
N GLY A 239 -9.49 -11.57 11.42
CA GLY A 239 -8.39 -12.46 11.01
C GLY A 239 -7.17 -12.42 11.93
N HIS A 240 -7.09 -11.53 12.92
CA HIS A 240 -6.09 -11.63 13.99
C HIS A 240 -6.23 -12.96 14.77
N PRO A 241 -5.13 -13.63 15.18
CA PRO A 241 -3.70 -13.25 15.07
C PRO A 241 -3.04 -13.62 13.73
N ARG A 242 -3.82 -13.92 12.69
CA ARG A 242 -3.34 -14.43 11.40
C ARG A 242 -3.27 -13.39 10.29
N LEU A 243 -3.33 -12.11 10.62
CA LEU A 243 -3.25 -11.03 9.65
C LEU A 243 -1.78 -10.73 9.33
N ASN A 244 -1.42 -10.84 8.05
CA ASN A 244 -0.05 -10.70 7.58
C ASN A 244 0.07 -9.54 6.58
N PRO A 245 0.70 -8.41 6.94
CA PRO A 245 1.10 -7.42 5.97
C PRO A 245 2.21 -7.94 5.08
N ILE A 246 2.07 -7.71 3.78
CA ILE A 246 3.06 -8.02 2.77
C ILE A 246 3.29 -6.77 1.94
N THR A 247 4.52 -6.28 1.96
CA THR A 247 4.91 -5.09 1.20
C THR A 247 5.32 -5.46 -0.22
N TYR A 248 5.25 -4.52 -1.15
CA TYR A 248 5.80 -4.67 -2.49
C TYR A 248 6.19 -3.29 -3.04
N PHE A 249 7.13 -3.25 -3.98
CA PHE A 249 7.43 -1.98 -4.63
C PHE A 249 6.40 -1.64 -5.69
N SER A 250 5.93 -0.41 -5.63
CA SER A 250 4.91 0.19 -6.48
C SER A 250 5.37 1.56 -6.97
N HIS A 251 4.59 2.15 -7.88
CA HIS A 251 4.79 3.53 -8.33
C HIS A 251 4.34 4.54 -7.27
N SER A 252 3.29 4.22 -6.53
CA SER A 252 2.77 5.00 -5.41
C SER A 252 2.67 4.13 -4.16
N THR A 253 2.77 4.80 -3.00
CA THR A 253 2.46 4.17 -1.71
C THR A 253 0.95 3.99 -1.64
N SER A 254 0.51 2.79 -1.22
CA SER A 254 -0.91 2.43 -1.22
C SER A 254 -1.15 1.21 -0.36
N ILE A 255 -2.34 1.12 0.22
CA ILE A 255 -2.83 -0.11 0.82
C ILE A 255 -3.85 -0.79 -0.08
N ARG A 256 -3.75 -2.12 -0.16
CA ARG A 256 -4.69 -2.93 -0.93
C ARG A 256 -5.24 -4.06 -0.10
N ARG A 257 -6.57 -4.06 0.00
CA ARG A 257 -7.34 -5.17 0.53
C ARG A 257 -7.52 -6.24 -0.54
N VAL A 258 -7.38 -7.49 -0.14
CA VAL A 258 -7.62 -8.65 -1.01
C VAL A 258 -8.90 -9.37 -0.57
N PRO A 259 -9.97 -9.39 -1.38
CA PRO A 259 -11.27 -9.92 -0.94
C PRO A 259 -11.29 -11.45 -0.73
N TYR A 260 -10.27 -12.14 -1.21
CA TYR A 260 -10.10 -13.59 -1.14
C TYR A 260 -9.15 -14.03 -0.02
N SER A 261 -8.79 -13.14 0.91
CA SER A 261 -8.08 -13.50 2.14
C SER A 261 -8.39 -12.53 3.28
N ALA A 262 -8.83 -13.07 4.43
CA ALA A 262 -8.91 -12.29 5.66
C ALA A 262 -7.57 -12.20 6.41
N GLY A 263 -6.56 -12.95 5.96
CA GLY A 263 -5.26 -13.09 6.63
C GLY A 263 -4.13 -12.29 5.99
N ALA A 264 -4.44 -11.37 5.06
CA ALA A 264 -3.41 -10.55 4.44
C ALA A 264 -3.84 -9.15 4.07
N ILE A 265 -2.86 -8.24 4.11
CA ILE A 265 -2.93 -6.91 3.53
C ILE A 265 -1.73 -6.71 2.63
N LEU A 266 -1.92 -6.11 1.46
CA LEU A 266 -0.82 -5.75 0.57
C LEU A 266 -0.53 -4.27 0.75
N VAL A 267 0.74 -3.92 0.94
CA VAL A 267 1.18 -2.53 1.12
C VAL A 267 2.17 -2.17 0.01
N GLY A 268 1.72 -1.39 -0.96
CA GLY A 268 2.57 -0.82 -1.99
C GLY A 268 3.45 0.27 -1.40
N ILE A 269 4.74 0.25 -1.72
CA ILE A 269 5.70 1.26 -1.27
C ILE A 269 6.49 1.76 -2.49
N ARG A 270 6.76 3.05 -2.54
CA ARG A 270 7.55 3.65 -3.62
C ARG A 270 8.96 3.07 -3.75
N TYR A 271 9.29 2.59 -4.96
CA TYR A 271 10.56 1.92 -5.26
C TYR A 271 11.79 2.82 -5.16
N ASP A 272 11.67 4.01 -5.73
CA ASP A 272 12.70 5.02 -5.96
C ASP A 272 13.35 5.51 -4.66
N VAL A 273 12.62 5.47 -3.55
CA VAL A 273 13.08 6.03 -2.29
C VAL A 273 13.69 4.98 -1.36
N VAL A 274 13.13 3.76 -1.29
CA VAL A 274 13.56 2.74 -0.32
C VAL A 274 14.89 2.08 -0.71
N THR A 275 15.09 1.84 -2.01
CA THR A 275 16.24 1.05 -2.49
C THR A 275 17.56 1.84 -2.50
N LEU A 276 17.49 3.17 -2.54
CA LEU A 276 18.65 4.06 -2.47
C LEU A 276 19.26 4.13 -1.07
N GLN A 277 18.47 3.89 -0.02
CA GLN A 277 18.89 4.05 1.37
C GLN A 277 19.61 2.81 1.91
N ILE A 278 19.10 1.61 1.59
CA ILE A 278 19.59 0.35 2.17
C ILE A 278 20.94 -0.09 1.57
N ASN A 279 21.35 0.51 0.44
CA ASN A 279 22.60 0.16 -0.26
C ASN A 279 23.71 1.22 -0.15
N ARG A 280 23.44 2.41 0.42
CA ARG A 280 24.48 3.44 0.62
C ARG A 280 25.18 3.23 1.96
N VAL A 281 26.50 3.07 1.91
CA VAL A 281 27.33 2.73 3.08
C VAL A 281 27.89 3.95 3.82
N ALA A 282 27.91 5.19 3.31
CA ALA A 282 28.78 6.19 3.98
C ALA A 282 28.54 7.71 3.87
N ALA A 283 27.61 8.28 3.08
CA ALA A 283 27.69 9.74 2.83
C ALA A 283 26.66 10.64 3.53
N ALA A 284 25.40 10.20 3.66
CA ALA A 284 24.38 10.91 4.44
C ALA A 284 23.17 9.98 4.63
N PRO A 285 22.56 9.91 5.83
CA PRO A 285 21.28 9.25 6.00
C PRO A 285 20.25 10.08 5.21
N LEU A 286 19.78 9.55 4.08
CA LEU A 286 18.55 10.06 3.49
C LEU A 286 17.41 9.68 4.46
N PRO A 287 16.53 10.61 4.84
CA PRO A 287 15.46 10.32 5.78
C PRO A 287 14.56 9.22 5.23
N ALA A 288 14.30 8.19 6.02
CA ALA A 288 13.50 7.04 5.59
C ALA A 288 11.99 7.34 5.65
N PHE A 289 11.58 8.50 5.14
CA PHE A 289 10.23 9.02 5.29
C PHE A 289 9.17 8.13 4.64
N GLU A 290 9.46 7.45 3.53
CA GLU A 290 8.55 6.47 2.93
C GLU A 290 8.34 5.23 3.82
N LEU A 291 9.28 4.91 4.70
CA LEU A 291 9.04 3.88 5.71
C LEU A 291 7.98 4.33 6.73
N MET A 292 7.82 5.65 6.93
CA MET A 292 6.81 6.24 7.82
C MET A 292 5.45 6.41 7.14
N ALA A 293 5.38 6.29 5.81
CA ALA A 293 4.12 6.14 5.10
C ALA A 293 3.47 4.78 5.41
N ILE A 294 4.25 3.74 5.78
CA ILE A 294 3.71 2.42 6.13
C ILE A 294 2.68 2.49 7.28
N PRO A 295 2.97 3.13 8.43
CA PRO A 295 1.96 3.39 9.46
C PRO A 295 0.69 4.06 8.93
N HIS A 296 0.82 5.09 8.09
CA HIS A 296 -0.33 5.79 7.51
C HIS A 296 -1.18 4.83 6.65
N GLU A 297 -0.55 4.08 5.75
CA GLU A 297 -1.23 3.06 4.94
C GLU A 297 -1.93 2.00 5.79
N VAL A 298 -1.25 1.48 6.81
CA VAL A 298 -1.86 0.54 7.77
C VAL A 298 -3.05 1.19 8.47
N GLY A 299 -3.00 2.50 8.74
CA GLY A 299 -4.09 3.31 9.25
C GLY A 299 -5.36 3.20 8.42
N HIS A 300 -5.30 3.29 7.09
CA HIS A 300 -6.46 3.06 6.22
C HIS A 300 -7.10 1.69 6.43
N TYR A 301 -6.30 0.63 6.53
CA TYR A 301 -6.86 -0.70 6.80
C TYR A 301 -7.51 -0.78 8.18
N VAL A 302 -6.89 -0.17 9.19
CA VAL A 302 -7.45 -0.10 10.55
C VAL A 302 -8.77 0.68 10.55
N TYR A 303 -8.86 1.78 9.80
CA TYR A 303 -10.06 2.61 9.71
C TYR A 303 -11.29 1.81 9.31
N HIS A 304 -11.16 1.00 8.26
CA HIS A 304 -12.25 0.21 7.69
C HIS A 304 -12.54 -1.09 8.43
N HIS A 305 -11.60 -1.61 9.24
CA HIS A 305 -11.69 -2.99 9.74
C HIS A 305 -11.56 -3.19 11.23
N ALA A 306 -10.93 -2.27 11.96
CA ALA A 306 -10.84 -2.41 13.40
C ALA A 306 -12.24 -2.26 14.00
N ARG A 307 -12.66 -3.28 14.75
CA ARG A 307 -13.95 -3.28 15.44
C ARG A 307 -13.78 -2.81 16.86
N LEU A 308 -14.37 -1.67 17.18
CA LEU A 308 -14.46 -1.11 18.53
C LEU A 308 -15.46 -1.91 19.37
N ALA A 309 -15.55 -1.57 20.66
CA ALA A 309 -16.62 -2.06 21.51
C ALA A 309 -18.00 -1.77 20.86
N GLY A 310 -18.86 -2.79 20.79
CA GLY A 310 -20.14 -2.70 20.07
C GLY A 310 -20.07 -3.07 18.57
N GLY A 311 -18.88 -3.36 18.03
CA GLY A 311 -18.71 -3.89 16.68
C GLY A 311 -18.60 -2.85 15.56
N THR A 312 -18.78 -1.57 15.88
CA THR A 312 -18.60 -0.41 14.98
C THR A 312 -17.13 -0.27 14.56
N THR A 313 -16.90 0.10 13.31
CA THR A 313 -15.56 0.44 12.80
C THR A 313 -15.26 1.93 12.98
N PHE A 314 -14.02 2.37 12.79
CA PHE A 314 -13.71 3.80 12.76
C PHE A 314 -14.38 4.51 11.57
N ALA A 315 -14.52 3.82 10.43
CA ALA A 315 -15.35 4.30 9.33
C ALA A 315 -16.83 4.43 9.70
N GLY A 316 -17.36 3.56 10.57
CA GLY A 316 -18.71 3.73 11.11
C GLY A 316 -18.80 4.88 12.12
N LEU A 317 -17.74 5.11 12.89
CA LEU A 317 -17.64 6.21 13.85
C LEU A 317 -17.64 7.58 13.16
N SER A 318 -17.04 7.71 11.97
CA SER A 318 -16.96 8.98 11.26
C SER A 318 -18.32 9.54 10.81
N ALA A 319 -19.37 8.72 10.79
CA ALA A 319 -20.74 9.16 10.53
C ALA A 319 -21.22 10.26 11.50
N GLN A 320 -20.66 10.33 12.71
CA GLN A 320 -21.00 11.40 13.67
C GLN A 320 -20.51 12.78 13.23
N PHE A 321 -19.60 12.85 12.26
CA PHE A 321 -19.04 14.09 11.72
C PHE A 321 -19.70 14.50 10.40
N ALA A 322 -20.83 13.89 10.00
CA ALA A 322 -21.45 14.15 8.70
C ALA A 322 -21.76 15.64 8.44
N ASP A 323 -22.08 16.41 9.49
CA ASP A 323 -22.35 17.85 9.39
C ASP A 323 -21.09 18.73 9.45
N ASN A 324 -19.90 18.14 9.66
CA ASN A 324 -18.63 18.85 9.66
C ASN A 324 -18.19 19.14 8.21
N PRO A 325 -17.77 20.37 7.87
CA PRO A 325 -17.33 20.71 6.51
C PRO A 325 -16.15 19.85 6.02
N TYR A 326 -15.37 19.27 6.93
CA TYR A 326 -14.22 18.42 6.66
C TYR A 326 -14.51 16.92 6.89
N ALA A 327 -15.78 16.51 6.94
CA ALA A 327 -16.18 15.11 7.11
C ALA A 327 -15.53 14.18 6.07
N HIS A 328 -15.37 14.65 4.84
CA HIS A 328 -14.77 13.91 3.74
C HIS A 328 -13.28 13.57 3.99
N TRP A 329 -12.58 14.30 4.86
CA TRP A 329 -11.20 13.99 5.26
C TRP A 329 -11.10 12.96 6.39
N CYS A 330 -12.20 12.40 6.90
CA CYS A 330 -12.15 11.53 8.09
C CYS A 330 -11.21 10.33 7.93
N GLU A 331 -11.17 9.71 6.76
CA GLU A 331 -10.28 8.56 6.52
C GLU A 331 -8.80 8.97 6.57
N GLU A 332 -8.44 10.05 5.88
CA GLU A 332 -7.07 10.58 5.85
C GLU A 332 -6.63 11.11 7.22
N LEU A 333 -7.49 11.87 7.90
CA LEU A 333 -7.22 12.34 9.26
C LEU A 333 -7.05 11.18 10.23
N PHE A 334 -7.83 10.11 10.08
CA PHE A 334 -7.64 8.90 10.88
C PHE A 334 -6.29 8.25 10.58
N ALA A 335 -5.93 8.08 9.31
CA ALA A 335 -4.67 7.47 8.92
C ALA A 335 -3.45 8.29 9.38
N ASP A 336 -3.53 9.62 9.35
CA ASP A 336 -2.56 10.55 9.92
C ASP A 336 -2.49 10.44 11.46
N CYS A 337 -3.65 10.38 12.14
CA CYS A 337 -3.71 10.14 13.59
C CYS A 337 -3.05 8.81 13.97
N TYR A 338 -3.36 7.75 13.22
CA TYR A 338 -2.79 6.43 13.40
C TYR A 338 -1.28 6.44 13.18
N GLY A 339 -0.84 7.10 12.11
CA GLY A 339 0.56 7.37 11.81
C GLY A 339 1.26 8.00 13.01
N CYS A 340 0.75 9.11 13.56
CA CYS A 340 1.34 9.77 14.71
C CYS A 340 1.28 8.95 16.01
N VAL A 341 0.25 8.11 16.22
CA VAL A 341 0.17 7.22 17.39
C VAL A 341 1.27 6.14 17.34
N VAL A 342 1.57 5.63 16.14
CA VAL A 342 2.53 4.54 15.90
C VAL A 342 3.96 5.05 15.68
N ALA A 343 4.14 6.11 14.91
CA ALA A 343 5.43 6.63 14.50
C ALA A 343 5.79 7.98 15.15
N GLY A 344 4.89 8.56 15.94
CA GLY A 344 5.15 9.83 16.61
C GLY A 344 5.37 10.97 15.60
N PRO A 345 6.30 11.89 15.89
CA PRO A 345 6.63 13.01 15.00
C PRO A 345 7.21 12.63 13.65
N LEU A 346 7.67 11.39 13.47
CA LEU A 346 8.28 10.93 12.23
C LEU A 346 7.29 10.91 11.06
N THR A 347 6.00 10.72 11.32
CA THR A 347 4.94 10.89 10.32
C THR A 347 4.94 12.32 9.77
N GLY A 348 4.99 13.33 10.66
CA GLY A 348 5.06 14.75 10.31
C GLY A 348 6.31 15.12 9.53
N LEU A 349 7.48 14.73 10.05
CA LEU A 349 8.76 14.99 9.40
C LEU A 349 8.84 14.31 8.02
N GLY A 350 8.31 13.09 7.93
CA GLY A 350 8.32 12.34 6.69
C GLY A 350 7.46 12.99 5.60
N LEU A 351 6.26 13.46 5.96
CA LEU A 351 5.41 14.18 5.03
C LEU A 351 6.04 15.51 4.58
N GLN A 352 6.59 16.30 5.51
CA GLN A 352 7.27 17.55 5.16
C GLN A 352 8.43 17.32 4.19
N ALA A 353 9.23 16.27 4.43
CA ALA A 353 10.31 15.92 3.53
C ALA A 353 9.81 15.57 2.13
N LEU A 354 8.73 14.78 2.02
CA LEU A 354 8.10 14.45 0.73
C LEU A 354 7.62 15.71 0.00
N LEU A 355 6.90 16.60 0.70
CA LEU A 355 6.29 17.78 0.10
C LEU A 355 7.29 18.91 -0.19
N ALA A 356 8.42 18.96 0.51
CA ALA A 356 9.47 19.95 0.27
C ALA A 356 10.13 19.83 -1.11
N TYR A 357 9.95 18.69 -1.80
CA TYR A 357 10.43 18.46 -3.17
C TYR A 357 9.34 18.60 -4.23
N SER A 358 8.09 18.86 -3.82
CA SER A 358 6.98 19.12 -4.75
C SER A 358 7.08 20.52 -5.34
N ASP A 359 6.55 20.71 -6.54
CA ASP A 359 6.38 22.06 -7.08
C ASP A 359 5.24 22.82 -6.35
N ALA A 360 5.16 24.13 -6.56
CA ALA A 360 4.16 24.96 -5.89
C ALA A 360 2.71 24.62 -6.30
N HIS A 361 2.51 24.08 -7.51
CA HIS A 361 1.18 23.71 -8.01
C HIS A 361 0.66 22.47 -7.28
N ALA A 362 1.50 21.45 -7.14
CA ALA A 362 1.19 20.22 -6.42
C ALA A 362 0.85 20.48 -4.94
N LEU A 363 1.26 21.62 -4.35
CA LEU A 363 0.87 21.98 -2.98
C LEU A 363 -0.58 22.48 -2.86
N GLU A 364 -1.16 23.00 -3.95
CA GLU A 364 -2.50 23.56 -4.02
C GLU A 364 -3.54 22.54 -4.50
N GLU A 365 -3.10 21.43 -5.09
CA GLU A 365 -3.99 20.39 -5.61
C GLU A 365 -4.87 19.82 -4.49
N ALA A 366 -6.17 20.01 -4.66
CA ALA A 366 -7.21 19.37 -3.88
C ALA A 366 -7.86 18.30 -4.74
N ASP A 367 -7.67 17.04 -4.38
CA ASP A 367 -8.34 15.90 -5.02
C ASP A 367 -9.73 15.63 -4.43
N GLY A 368 -10.13 16.39 -3.42
CA GLY A 368 -11.41 16.27 -2.73
C GLY A 368 -11.48 15.12 -1.71
N GLU A 369 -10.41 14.33 -1.58
CA GLU A 369 -10.34 13.20 -0.64
C GLU A 369 -9.32 13.49 0.48
N HIS A 370 -8.24 14.22 0.17
CA HIS A 370 -7.16 14.49 1.10
C HIS A 370 -7.15 15.95 1.58
N PRO A 371 -6.71 16.21 2.83
CA PRO A 371 -6.29 17.55 3.20
C PRO A 371 -5.21 18.03 2.24
N THR A 372 -5.35 19.26 1.73
CA THR A 372 -4.41 19.78 0.73
C THR A 372 -2.98 19.74 1.28
N PRO A 373 -1.97 19.47 0.43
CA PRO A 373 -0.60 19.39 0.92
C PRO A 373 -0.13 20.68 1.60
N LEU A 374 -0.73 21.82 1.27
CA LEU A 374 -0.49 23.11 1.93
C LEU A 374 -0.78 23.09 3.45
N VAL A 375 -1.87 22.44 3.88
CA VAL A 375 -2.34 22.46 5.28
C VAL A 375 -2.03 21.17 6.04
N ARG A 376 -1.85 20.05 5.33
CA ARG A 376 -1.68 18.72 5.94
C ARG A 376 -0.51 18.64 6.94
N PRO A 377 0.67 19.25 6.70
CA PRO A 377 1.74 19.26 7.70
C PRO A 377 1.38 20.00 9.00
N PHE A 378 0.59 21.08 8.93
CA PHE A 378 0.10 21.76 10.13
C PHE A 378 -0.94 20.92 10.88
N LEU A 379 -1.76 20.15 10.17
CA LEU A 379 -2.69 19.18 10.78
C LEU A 379 -1.93 18.07 11.52
N LEU A 380 -0.82 17.57 10.98
CA LEU A 380 0.04 16.62 11.69
C LEU A 380 0.63 17.21 12.97
N SER A 381 1.06 18.47 12.94
CA SER A 381 1.47 19.18 14.17
C SER A 381 0.32 19.28 15.18
N GLU A 382 -0.91 19.52 14.73
CA GLU A 382 -2.09 19.55 15.62
C GLU A 382 -2.38 18.18 16.23
N ILE A 383 -2.27 17.10 15.46
CA ILE A 383 -2.39 15.73 15.98
C ILE A 383 -1.37 15.48 17.10
N LEU A 384 -0.11 15.90 16.91
CA LEU A 384 0.94 15.78 17.93
C LEU A 384 0.64 16.61 19.20
N ARG A 385 0.04 17.80 19.05
CA ARG A 385 -0.44 18.59 20.20
C ARG A 385 -1.58 17.90 20.94
N VAL A 386 -2.56 17.37 20.21
CA VAL A 386 -3.69 16.63 20.79
C VAL A 386 -3.20 15.40 21.53
N LEU A 387 -2.23 14.65 20.96
CA LEU A 387 -1.57 13.53 21.63
C LEU A 387 -0.86 13.97 22.93
N SER A 388 -0.14 15.10 22.89
CA SER A 388 0.51 15.68 24.06
C SER A 388 -0.46 16.09 25.16
N ALA A 389 -1.62 16.63 24.78
CA ALA A 389 -2.66 17.04 25.71
C ALA A 389 -3.31 15.86 26.46
N GLN A 390 -3.12 14.61 25.99
CA GLN A 390 -3.62 13.41 26.69
C GLN A 390 -2.84 13.11 27.98
N GLY A 391 -1.73 13.80 28.25
CA GLY A 391 -0.96 13.66 29.50
C GLY A 391 -0.20 12.34 29.64
N ARG A 392 -0.14 11.52 28.58
CA ARG A 392 0.59 10.26 28.55
C ARG A 392 2.09 10.53 28.38
N PRO A 393 2.98 10.02 29.27
CA PRO A 393 4.43 10.32 29.23
C PRO A 393 5.12 9.98 27.91
N GLU A 394 4.61 8.99 27.18
CA GLU A 394 5.12 8.60 25.87
C GLU A 394 4.85 9.65 24.79
N TYR A 395 3.76 10.43 24.88
CA TYR A 395 3.33 11.34 23.82
C TYR A 395 3.69 12.79 24.09
N ARG A 396 4.91 13.09 24.54
CA ARG A 396 5.37 14.48 24.75
C ARG A 396 5.94 15.03 23.45
N PHE A 397 5.13 15.73 22.68
CA PHE A 397 5.47 16.18 21.33
C PHE A 397 5.27 17.68 21.11
N LEU A 398 4.96 18.46 22.15
CA LEU A 398 4.61 19.88 22.01
C LEU A 398 5.73 20.69 21.33
N THR A 399 6.96 20.53 21.79
CA THR A 399 8.14 21.20 21.21
C THR A 399 8.37 20.77 19.76
N VAL A 400 8.19 19.49 19.46
CA VAL A 400 8.38 18.97 18.09
C VAL A 400 7.29 19.46 17.15
N ALA A 401 6.03 19.51 17.58
CA ALA A 401 4.92 20.07 16.82
C ALA A 401 5.18 21.55 16.46
N GLN A 402 5.72 22.33 17.40
CA GLN A 402 6.11 23.70 17.13
C GLN A 402 7.22 23.79 16.07
N ARG A 403 8.27 22.94 16.19
CA ARG A 403 9.34 22.89 15.19
C ARG A 403 8.85 22.47 13.81
N LEU A 404 7.88 21.56 13.74
CA LEU A 404 7.23 21.17 12.49
C LEU A 404 6.53 22.36 11.84
N ASP A 405 5.78 23.16 12.60
CA ASP A 405 5.14 24.37 12.06
C ASP A 405 6.17 25.38 11.53
N GLU A 406 7.24 25.63 12.29
CA GLU A 406 8.33 26.54 11.90
C GLU A 406 9.07 26.04 10.64
N ASN A 407 9.29 24.73 10.52
CA ASN A 407 9.88 24.11 9.35
C ASN A 407 8.98 24.28 8.12
N TRP A 408 7.70 23.96 8.27
CA TRP A 408 6.75 24.03 7.16
C TRP A 408 6.53 25.47 6.71
N ALA A 409 6.41 26.42 7.63
CA ALA A 409 6.35 27.85 7.32
C ALA A 409 7.53 28.29 6.43
N ARG A 410 8.76 27.88 6.78
CA ARG A 410 9.96 28.18 5.97
C ARG A 410 9.95 27.49 4.60
N ILE A 411 9.40 26.29 4.50
CA ILE A 411 9.24 25.60 3.20
C ILE A 411 8.22 26.37 2.35
N LEU A 412 7.04 26.68 2.89
CA LEU A 412 6.01 27.45 2.20
C LEU A 412 6.52 28.81 1.71
N GLU A 413 7.33 29.52 2.51
CA GLU A 413 7.96 30.77 2.06
C GLU A 413 8.83 30.61 0.80
N ARG A 414 9.57 29.51 0.68
CA ARG A 414 10.37 29.20 -0.52
C ARG A 414 9.51 28.91 -1.74
N HIS A 415 8.29 28.41 -1.54
CA HIS A 415 7.30 28.20 -2.60
C HIS A 415 6.45 29.45 -2.89
N GLY A 416 6.77 30.61 -2.32
CA GLY A 416 6.11 31.89 -2.61
C GLY A 416 4.88 32.19 -1.76
N TYR A 417 4.66 31.44 -0.68
CA TYR A 417 3.60 31.72 0.28
C TYR A 417 4.06 32.71 1.37
N ALA A 418 3.10 33.33 2.03
CA ALA A 418 3.31 34.12 3.24
C ALA A 418 2.34 33.67 4.32
N LEU A 419 2.89 33.49 5.52
CA LEU A 419 2.12 33.19 6.73
C LEU A 419 2.01 34.48 7.53
N THR A 420 0.78 34.85 7.87
CA THR A 420 0.53 35.96 8.80
C THR A 420 -0.03 35.39 10.09
N THR A 421 0.65 35.64 11.21
CA THR A 421 0.14 35.31 12.55
C THR A 421 -0.67 36.50 13.04
N PRO A 422 -1.99 36.36 13.28
CA PRO A 422 -2.84 37.47 13.71
C PRO A 422 -2.37 38.10 15.03
N ASP A 423 -1.76 37.33 15.93
CA ASP A 423 -1.19 37.81 17.21
C ASP A 423 -0.08 36.89 17.71
N ALA A 424 0.90 37.45 18.44
CA ALA A 424 2.05 36.75 18.99
C ALA A 424 1.65 35.82 20.15
N GLY A 425 1.14 34.62 19.85
CA GLY A 425 0.87 33.62 20.88
C GLY A 425 0.02 32.42 20.47
N ASP A 426 -0.67 32.47 19.33
CA ASP A 426 -1.49 31.34 18.86
C ASP A 426 -0.99 30.87 17.49
N ALA A 427 -1.02 29.55 17.25
CA ALA A 427 -0.66 28.93 15.97
C ALA A 427 -1.70 29.21 14.86
N ALA A 428 -2.50 30.27 15.03
CA ALA A 428 -3.33 30.85 14.00
C ALA A 428 -2.41 31.43 12.92
N CYS A 429 -2.29 30.74 11.79
CA CYS A 429 -1.64 31.29 10.61
C CYS A 429 -2.68 31.47 9.51
N ARG A 430 -2.63 32.62 8.84
CA ARG A 430 -3.33 32.81 7.58
C ARG A 430 -2.32 32.63 6.45
N ILE A 431 -2.55 31.65 5.60
CA ILE A 431 -1.69 31.33 4.46
C ILE A 431 -2.18 32.12 3.24
N THR A 432 -1.28 32.87 2.63
CA THR A 432 -1.51 33.70 1.44
C THR A 432 -0.43 33.42 0.39
N ARG A 433 -0.71 33.72 -0.88
CA ARG A 433 0.28 33.61 -1.97
C ARG A 433 0.79 35.01 -2.32
N ARG A 434 2.10 35.23 -2.26
CA ARG A 434 2.68 36.59 -2.34
C ARG A 434 2.49 37.28 -3.69
N ALA A 435 2.43 36.51 -4.77
CA ALA A 435 2.40 36.99 -6.14
C ALA A 435 1.04 36.81 -6.84
N ASP A 436 0.02 36.39 -6.09
CA ASP A 436 -1.27 36.01 -6.65
C ASP A 436 -2.40 36.59 -5.78
N PRO A 437 -2.98 37.73 -6.20
CA PRO A 437 -4.06 38.37 -5.46
C PRO A 437 -5.39 37.58 -5.52
N ASP A 438 -5.52 36.65 -6.49
CA ASP A 438 -6.72 35.84 -6.67
C ASP A 438 -6.70 34.57 -5.81
N PHE A 439 -5.54 34.24 -5.22
CA PHE A 439 -5.41 33.14 -4.26
C PHE A 439 -6.30 33.40 -3.04
N THR A 440 -7.25 32.50 -2.80
CA THR A 440 -8.13 32.57 -1.63
C THR A 440 -7.33 32.24 -0.36
N PRO A 441 -7.15 33.20 0.56
CA PRO A 441 -6.35 32.95 1.76
C PRO A 441 -6.96 31.84 2.62
N ILE A 442 -6.11 30.95 3.12
CA ILE A 442 -6.53 29.87 4.02
C ILE A 442 -6.37 30.33 5.46
N ASP A 443 -7.48 30.40 6.18
CA ASP A 443 -7.50 30.63 7.62
C ASP A 443 -7.32 29.30 8.35
N PHE A 444 -6.06 28.97 8.68
CA PHE A 444 -5.75 27.71 9.35
C PHE A 444 -6.32 27.66 10.77
N ALA A 445 -6.51 28.81 11.44
CA ALA A 445 -7.10 28.83 12.78
C ALA A 445 -8.54 28.31 12.77
N ARG A 446 -9.32 28.78 11.79
CA ARG A 446 -10.68 28.30 11.57
C ARG A 446 -10.71 26.83 11.16
N LEU A 447 -9.90 26.45 10.16
CA LEU A 447 -9.80 25.06 9.71
C LEU A 447 -9.44 24.12 10.88
N ARG A 448 -8.44 24.50 11.68
CA ARG A 448 -8.03 23.77 12.89
C ARG A 448 -9.19 23.62 13.88
N ALA A 449 -9.96 24.67 14.12
CA ALA A 449 -11.11 24.62 15.04
C ALA A 449 -12.17 23.60 14.58
N ASP A 450 -12.43 23.52 13.27
CA ASP A 450 -13.40 22.58 12.70
C ASP A 450 -12.87 21.13 12.66
N VAL A 451 -11.58 20.93 12.39
CA VAL A 451 -10.96 19.59 12.26
C VAL A 451 -10.58 18.98 13.62
N ARG A 452 -10.23 19.81 14.62
CA ARG A 452 -9.75 19.35 15.94
C ARG A 452 -10.70 18.36 16.64
N PRO A 453 -12.03 18.54 16.65
CA PRO A 453 -12.94 17.55 17.24
C PRO A 453 -12.85 16.15 16.61
N ILE A 454 -12.60 16.09 15.29
CA ILE A 454 -12.38 14.83 14.56
C ILE A 454 -11.09 14.17 15.05
N ILE A 455 -9.99 14.93 15.07
CA ILE A 455 -8.68 14.48 15.56
C ILE A 455 -8.77 13.99 17.01
N GLU A 456 -9.35 14.78 17.91
CA GLU A 456 -9.50 14.44 19.33
C GLU A 456 -10.26 13.13 19.50
N THR A 457 -11.34 12.94 18.76
CA THR A 457 -12.13 11.71 18.84
C THR A 457 -11.34 10.50 18.37
N PHE A 458 -10.66 10.57 17.22
CA PHE A 458 -9.86 9.46 16.73
C PHE A 458 -8.67 9.15 17.65
N VAL A 459 -7.96 10.17 18.13
CA VAL A 459 -6.86 10.00 19.09
C VAL A 459 -7.37 9.34 20.37
N GLN A 460 -8.47 9.81 20.95
CA GLN A 460 -9.03 9.21 22.16
C GLN A 460 -9.40 7.73 21.95
N GLN A 461 -10.08 7.40 20.84
CA GLN A 461 -10.47 6.03 20.53
C GLN A 461 -9.26 5.13 20.25
N LEU A 462 -8.24 5.62 19.55
CA LEU A 462 -7.00 4.90 19.33
C LEU A 462 -6.29 4.62 20.65
N LEU A 463 -6.08 5.63 21.48
CA LEU A 463 -5.37 5.48 22.75
C LEU A 463 -6.10 4.60 23.76
N ALA A 464 -7.43 4.56 23.72
CA ALA A 464 -8.24 3.66 24.53
C ALA A 464 -8.04 2.18 24.15
N HIS A 465 -7.65 1.89 22.91
CA HIS A 465 -7.51 0.52 22.42
C HIS A 465 -6.07 0.11 22.12
N VAL A 466 -5.12 1.04 21.94
CA VAL A 466 -3.71 0.71 21.72
C VAL A 466 -3.19 -0.09 22.91
N ARG A 467 -2.75 -1.32 22.64
CA ARG A 467 -2.11 -2.19 23.62
C ARG A 467 -0.60 -2.20 23.38
N ALA A 468 0.18 -2.20 24.45
CA ALA A 468 1.56 -2.69 24.35
C ALA A 468 1.48 -4.10 23.76
N ALA A 469 2.08 -4.31 22.60
CA ALA A 469 1.57 -5.36 21.73
C ALA A 469 1.81 -6.74 22.38
N PRO A 470 0.81 -7.65 22.31
CA PRO A 470 0.68 -8.80 23.22
C PRO A 470 1.56 -9.99 22.81
N TRP A 471 2.75 -9.77 22.26
CA TRP A 471 3.56 -10.81 21.63
C TRP A 471 4.30 -11.71 22.63
N GLY A 472 3.66 -12.09 23.75
CA GLY A 472 4.19 -13.05 24.73
C GLY A 472 5.62 -12.77 25.21
N ASP A 473 6.30 -13.79 25.74
CA ASP A 473 7.74 -13.72 26.00
C ASP A 473 8.48 -13.58 24.67
N VAL A 474 8.94 -12.36 24.39
CA VAL A 474 9.69 -12.02 23.18
C VAL A 474 11.13 -12.50 23.36
N ASP A 475 11.63 -13.27 22.41
CA ASP A 475 13.06 -13.60 22.32
C ASP A 475 13.87 -12.29 22.39
N PRO A 476 14.89 -12.16 23.27
CA PRO A 476 15.73 -10.96 23.35
C PRO A 476 16.34 -10.49 22.01
N GLY A 477 16.44 -11.39 21.02
CA GLY A 477 16.90 -11.07 19.66
C GLY A 477 15.78 -10.68 18.66
N ALA A 478 14.51 -10.71 19.06
CA ALA A 478 13.39 -10.32 18.22
C ALA A 478 13.12 -8.81 18.28
N LEU A 479 12.38 -8.33 17.28
CA LEU A 479 11.87 -6.97 17.27
C LEU A 479 10.99 -6.75 18.49
N SER A 480 11.28 -5.66 19.21
CA SER A 480 10.40 -5.24 20.29
C SER A 480 9.00 -5.00 19.73
N PRO A 481 7.97 -5.57 20.34
CA PRO A 481 6.58 -5.31 20.00
C PRO A 481 6.12 -3.92 20.46
N GLU A 482 6.89 -3.30 21.34
CA GLU A 482 6.63 -1.94 21.79
C GLU A 482 6.83 -1.00 20.62
N ILE A 483 5.93 -0.03 20.49
CA ILE A 483 5.98 1.03 19.49
C ILE A 483 7.33 1.77 19.68
N PRO A 484 8.36 1.51 18.85
CA PRO A 484 9.70 1.93 19.22
C PRO A 484 9.91 3.42 18.95
N TRP A 485 9.03 4.06 18.17
CA TRP A 485 9.28 5.37 17.55
C TRP A 485 8.43 6.49 18.18
N SER A 486 7.58 6.14 19.15
CA SER A 486 6.73 7.08 19.87
C SER A 486 7.18 7.34 21.31
N ARG A 487 8.24 6.68 21.82
CA ARG A 487 8.57 6.69 23.24
C ARG A 487 9.85 7.44 23.55
N GLY A 488 9.75 8.54 24.31
CA GLY A 488 10.86 9.07 25.09
C GLY A 488 10.81 10.58 25.29
N SER A 489 11.61 11.08 26.24
CA SER A 489 11.84 12.50 26.54
C SER A 489 12.65 13.21 25.45
N HIS A 490 12.39 12.89 24.18
CA HIS A 490 13.03 13.49 23.01
C HIS A 490 12.48 14.88 22.71
N ASP A 491 11.72 15.48 23.64
CA ASP A 491 11.10 16.80 23.54
C ASP A 491 12.06 17.84 22.93
N ASP A 492 13.38 17.73 23.16
CA ASP A 492 14.34 18.74 22.72
C ASP A 492 15.23 18.34 21.52
N ASP A 493 15.29 17.08 21.12
CA ASP A 493 16.35 16.57 20.22
C ASP A 493 15.86 15.70 19.06
N LEU A 494 15.54 16.36 17.94
CA LEU A 494 15.20 15.71 16.66
C LEU A 494 16.33 14.85 16.11
N THR A 495 17.58 15.10 16.49
CA THR A 495 18.74 14.34 16.02
C THR A 495 18.71 12.89 16.53
N LYS A 496 18.12 12.66 17.71
CA LYS A 496 17.90 11.30 18.23
C LYS A 496 16.87 10.54 17.39
N TYR A 497 15.79 11.21 16.97
CA TYR A 497 14.80 10.63 16.07
C TYR A 497 15.42 10.26 14.72
N ASP A 498 16.24 11.15 14.14
CA ASP A 498 16.97 10.85 12.90
C ASP A 498 17.90 9.64 13.03
N ALA A 499 18.58 9.51 14.18
CA ALA A 499 19.46 8.37 14.46
C ALA A 499 18.68 7.05 14.60
N GLU A 500 17.53 7.06 15.27
CA GLU A 500 16.65 5.89 15.37
C GLU A 500 16.11 5.47 14.00
N MET A 501 15.73 6.45 13.17
CA MET A 501 15.30 6.21 11.79
C MET A 501 16.40 5.64 10.91
N ALA A 502 17.60 6.21 10.99
CA ALA A 502 18.76 5.65 10.33
C ALA A 502 18.96 4.19 10.78
N ALA A 503 18.81 3.89 12.07
CA ALA A 503 18.94 2.54 12.61
C ALA A 503 17.93 1.54 11.99
N LEU A 504 16.70 1.94 11.68
CA LEU A 504 15.68 1.08 11.03
C LEU A 504 16.09 0.63 9.62
N THR A 505 16.89 1.44 8.92
CA THR A 505 17.39 1.12 7.57
C THR A 505 18.66 0.29 7.57
N THR A 506 19.26 0.05 8.74
CA THR A 506 20.52 -0.67 8.85
C THR A 506 20.36 -2.18 8.64
N ARG A 507 21.47 -2.81 8.24
CA ARG A 507 21.62 -4.26 8.27
C ARG A 507 21.30 -4.85 9.66
N ALA A 508 21.61 -4.13 10.74
CA ALA A 508 21.34 -4.59 12.10
C ALA A 508 19.84 -4.76 12.36
N PHE A 509 19.00 -3.81 11.92
CA PHE A 509 17.54 -3.95 12.01
C PHE A 509 17.03 -5.13 11.17
N ALA A 510 17.53 -5.26 9.94
CA ALA A 510 17.13 -6.35 9.05
C ALA A 510 17.44 -7.76 9.62
N LEU A 511 18.46 -7.86 10.50
CA LEU A 511 18.83 -9.09 11.19
C LEU A 511 17.94 -9.44 12.39
N LYS A 512 17.23 -8.48 12.99
CA LYS A 512 16.32 -8.74 14.12
C LYS A 512 15.19 -9.68 13.69
N LYS A 513 14.80 -10.61 14.55
CA LYS A 513 13.71 -11.57 14.23
C LYS A 513 12.36 -10.86 14.24
N ALA A 514 11.51 -11.12 13.24
CA ALA A 514 10.13 -10.66 13.26
C ALA A 514 9.38 -11.29 14.44
N PRO A 515 8.46 -10.55 15.09
CA PRO A 515 7.62 -11.13 16.13
C PRO A 515 6.76 -12.25 15.53
N ARG A 516 6.39 -13.26 16.34
CA ARG A 516 5.80 -14.55 15.88
C ARG A 516 4.77 -14.39 14.75
N HIS A 517 5.17 -14.72 13.53
CA HIS A 517 4.31 -14.64 12.34
C HIS A 517 3.66 -15.98 12.00
N THR A 518 2.41 -15.93 11.55
CA THR A 518 1.64 -17.11 11.15
C THR A 518 1.60 -17.25 9.62
N LEU A 519 1.31 -18.46 9.14
CA LEU A 519 0.99 -18.66 7.73
C LEU A 519 -0.49 -18.34 7.51
N ILE A 520 -0.82 -17.79 6.35
CA ILE A 520 -2.22 -17.66 5.92
C ILE A 520 -2.83 -19.06 5.86
N ASP A 521 -3.92 -19.27 6.61
CA ASP A 521 -4.64 -20.54 6.62
C ASP A 521 -5.30 -20.76 5.25
N SER A 522 -4.96 -21.89 4.63
CA SER A 522 -5.44 -22.23 3.30
C SER A 522 -6.92 -22.66 3.30
N GLU A 523 -7.53 -23.03 4.43
CA GLU A 523 -8.81 -23.76 4.44
C GLU A 523 -9.98 -22.98 5.07
N GLN A 524 -9.78 -22.24 6.17
CA GLN A 524 -10.87 -21.50 6.85
C GLN A 524 -11.24 -20.13 6.20
N SER A 525 -10.34 -19.51 5.44
CA SER A 525 -10.57 -18.16 4.89
C SER A 525 -11.50 -18.11 3.66
N ARG A 526 -11.76 -19.24 2.99
CA ARG A 526 -12.32 -19.23 1.62
C ARG A 526 -13.83 -18.99 1.54
N GLN A 527 -14.60 -19.35 2.57
CA GLN A 527 -16.06 -19.49 2.43
C GLN A 527 -16.85 -18.44 3.21
N LYS A 528 -16.48 -18.11 4.46
CA LYS A 528 -17.22 -17.15 5.31
C LYS A 528 -16.93 -15.69 4.97
N THR A 529 -15.66 -15.31 4.80
CA THR A 529 -15.26 -13.93 4.45
C THR A 529 -15.80 -13.50 3.09
N LEU A 530 -15.79 -14.44 2.14
CA LEU A 530 -16.30 -14.22 0.80
C LEU A 530 -17.82 -14.06 0.77
N GLN A 531 -18.57 -14.87 1.51
CA GLN A 531 -20.02 -14.72 1.62
C GLN A 531 -20.35 -13.35 2.23
N ALA A 532 -19.69 -12.98 3.33
CA ALA A 532 -19.85 -11.65 3.93
C ALA A 532 -19.45 -10.50 2.99
N PHE A 533 -18.46 -10.69 2.10
CA PHE A 533 -18.07 -9.67 1.12
C PHE A 533 -19.12 -9.54 0.01
N LEU A 534 -19.65 -10.65 -0.50
CA LEU A 534 -20.73 -10.66 -1.51
C LEU A 534 -22.04 -10.10 -0.95
N ASP A 535 -22.37 -10.41 0.30
CA ASP A 535 -23.57 -9.92 0.99
C ASP A 535 -23.51 -8.41 1.25
N ASN A 536 -22.30 -7.86 1.48
CA ASN A 536 -22.08 -6.42 1.68
C ASN A 536 -21.62 -5.67 0.41
N TRP A 537 -21.43 -6.37 -0.72
CA TRP A 537 -20.97 -5.78 -1.99
C TRP A 537 -22.00 -4.81 -2.57
N GLY A 538 -23.29 -5.05 -2.28
CA GLY A 538 -24.45 -4.47 -2.96
C GLY A 538 -24.60 -2.94 -2.92
N HIS A 539 -23.79 -2.21 -2.14
CA HIS A 539 -23.94 -0.75 -2.00
C HIS A 539 -22.65 0.08 -2.17
N SER A 540 -21.44 -0.51 -2.24
CA SER A 540 -20.18 0.28 -2.22
C SER A 540 -19.03 -0.28 -3.06
N GLY A 541 -19.22 -1.42 -3.76
CA GLY A 541 -18.15 -2.05 -4.54
C GLY A 541 -16.98 -2.58 -3.68
N PRO A 542 -15.92 -3.13 -4.31
CA PRO A 542 -14.83 -3.81 -3.62
C PRO A 542 -13.85 -2.88 -2.88
N THR A 543 -13.93 -1.57 -3.08
CA THR A 543 -13.01 -0.58 -2.50
C THR A 543 -13.52 0.05 -1.21
N GLY A 544 -14.81 -0.03 -0.89
CA GLY A 544 -15.35 0.70 0.27
C GLY A 544 -15.21 2.22 0.18
N SER A 545 -14.74 2.75 -0.96
CA SER A 545 -14.77 4.18 -1.25
C SER A 545 -16.17 4.52 -1.77
N SER A 546 -16.94 5.22 -0.96
CA SER A 546 -18.15 5.88 -1.42
C SER A 546 -17.77 7.00 -2.40
N GLY A 547 -17.57 6.66 -3.66
CA GLY A 547 -17.65 7.63 -4.75
C GLY A 547 -19.06 8.22 -4.75
N GLY A 548 -19.18 9.45 -4.24
CA GLY A 548 -20.43 10.19 -4.16
C GLY A 548 -21.07 10.31 -5.54
N THR A 549 -22.30 9.80 -5.66
CA THR A 549 -23.15 10.10 -6.79
C THR A 549 -23.69 11.51 -6.60
N HIS A 550 -23.26 12.44 -7.45
CA HIS A 550 -23.97 13.70 -7.66
C HIS A 550 -25.40 13.38 -8.13
N VAL A 551 -26.38 13.60 -7.27
CA VAL A 551 -27.76 13.80 -7.69
C VAL A 551 -27.88 15.26 -8.12
N SER A 552 -28.06 15.47 -9.41
CA SER A 552 -28.49 16.73 -9.97
C SER A 552 -29.88 17.10 -9.45
N THR A 553 -29.99 18.26 -8.82
CA THR A 553 -31.16 19.14 -8.92
C THR A 553 -30.68 20.54 -9.18
#